data_AF-A0A521CTN9-F1
#
_entry.id   AF-A0A521CTN9-F1
#
_cell.length_a   1.000
_cell.length_b   1.000
_cell.length_c   1.000
_cell.angle_alpha   90.00
_cell.angle_beta   90.00
_cell.angle_gamma   90.00
#
_symmetry.space_group_name_H-M   'P 1'
#
loop_
_entity.id
_entity.type
_entity.pdbx_description
1 polymer ?
#
loop_
_entity_poly.entity_id
_entity_poly.type
_entity_poly.pdbx_seq_one_letter_code
_entity_poly.pdbx_strand_id
1 'polypeptide(L)'
;MNRIETYQKLFEHAPIATAILCGDSLTVDLANDAMLKLWGREPSVIGQKLLDLMPELESQPYPKIIREVLETGRFHHETGSKVIISKDGKPETIYVDYSYTRIDAEEGEPNALLILANDISEREMAKNALEESDRNLRSLIMSAPVPMCVFKGEELKAEIVNESMLDLWQDNKSLRTDALKHVFHNGLTYTENINHILYSYTPLRDGLGKTCGVVLIGNRLDN
;
A
#
# COMPACT_ATOMS: atom_id res chain seq x y z
N MET A 1 -10.75 -34.52 -24.09
CA MET A 1 -9.74 -33.51 -23.74
C MET A 1 -8.62 -34.21 -23.00
N ASN A 2 -7.38 -34.11 -23.48
CA ASN A 2 -6.22 -34.75 -22.83
C ASN A 2 -5.96 -34.07 -21.47
N ARG A 3 -5.55 -34.82 -20.43
CA ARG A 3 -5.23 -34.23 -19.11
C ARG A 3 -4.15 -33.16 -19.21
N ILE A 4 -3.19 -33.34 -20.12
CA ILE A 4 -2.11 -32.37 -20.39
C ILE A 4 -2.67 -31.06 -20.94
N GLU A 5 -3.53 -31.10 -21.95
CA GLU A 5 -4.20 -29.90 -22.51
C GLU A 5 -5.02 -29.17 -21.45
N THR A 6 -5.70 -29.91 -20.57
CA THR A 6 -6.45 -29.32 -19.46
C THR A 6 -5.53 -28.61 -18.48
N TYR A 7 -4.40 -29.20 -18.09
CA TYR A 7 -3.44 -28.56 -17.19
C TYR A 7 -2.76 -27.34 -17.80
N GLN A 8 -2.45 -27.37 -19.10
CA GLN A 8 -1.91 -26.22 -19.82
C GLN A 8 -2.88 -25.06 -19.79
N LYS A 9 -4.17 -25.30 -20.11
CA LYS A 9 -5.20 -24.24 -20.03
C LYS A 9 -5.39 -23.69 -18.62
N LEU A 10 -5.29 -24.54 -17.60
CA LEU A 10 -5.37 -24.10 -16.21
C LEU A 10 -4.18 -23.22 -15.82
N PHE A 11 -2.98 -23.54 -16.29
CA PHE A 11 -1.79 -22.72 -16.09
C PHE A 11 -1.92 -21.37 -16.80
N GLU A 12 -2.29 -21.40 -18.09
CA GLU A 12 -2.38 -20.24 -18.97
C GLU A 12 -3.36 -19.18 -18.43
N HIS A 13 -4.51 -19.61 -17.92
CA HIS A 13 -5.55 -18.73 -17.37
C HIS A 13 -5.49 -18.58 -15.84
N ALA A 14 -4.45 -19.08 -15.17
CA ALA A 14 -4.32 -18.90 -13.73
C ALA A 14 -4.20 -17.40 -13.40
N PRO A 15 -4.91 -16.90 -12.37
CA PRO A 15 -4.95 -15.47 -12.06
C PRO A 15 -3.64 -14.94 -11.46
N ILE A 16 -2.76 -15.84 -11.01
CA ILE A 16 -1.46 -15.49 -10.45
C ILE A 16 -0.40 -15.50 -11.55
N ALA A 17 0.39 -14.43 -11.65
CA ALA A 17 1.45 -14.34 -12.65
C ALA A 17 2.48 -15.43 -12.39
N THR A 18 2.63 -16.34 -13.35
CA THR A 18 3.52 -17.49 -13.26
C THR A 18 4.39 -17.60 -14.51
N ALA A 19 5.69 -17.80 -14.32
CA ALA A 19 6.61 -18.18 -15.39
C ALA A 19 7.52 -19.32 -14.97
N ILE A 20 7.97 -20.07 -15.96
CA ILE A 20 9.03 -21.07 -15.83
C ILE A 20 10.18 -20.63 -16.73
N LEU A 21 11.37 -20.52 -16.16
CA LEU A 21 12.60 -20.26 -16.90
C LEU A 21 13.48 -21.51 -16.89
N CYS A 22 14.15 -21.80 -17.99
CA CYS A 22 14.98 -23.00 -18.13
C CYS A 22 16.45 -22.65 -18.36
N GLY A 23 17.32 -23.43 -17.72
CA GLY A 23 18.77 -23.37 -17.86
C GLY A 23 19.44 -22.13 -17.32
N ASP A 24 20.78 -22.13 -17.38
CA ASP A 24 21.63 -21.06 -16.84
C ASP A 24 21.42 -19.72 -17.54
N SER A 25 20.89 -19.74 -18.77
CA SER A 25 20.57 -18.52 -19.53
C SER A 25 19.24 -17.88 -19.14
N LEU A 26 18.48 -18.48 -18.22
CA LEU A 26 17.17 -17.99 -17.78
C LEU A 26 16.23 -17.74 -18.96
N THR A 27 16.17 -18.72 -19.86
CA THR A 27 15.31 -18.65 -21.05
C THR A 27 13.86 -18.86 -20.64
N VAL A 28 12.94 -18.01 -21.08
CA VAL A 28 11.51 -18.15 -20.78
C VAL A 28 10.97 -19.40 -21.49
N ASP A 29 10.62 -20.42 -20.71
CA ASP A 29 10.00 -21.65 -21.22
C ASP A 29 8.48 -21.53 -21.26
N LEU A 30 7.89 -21.03 -20.15
CA LEU A 30 6.47 -20.77 -20.04
C LEU A 30 6.22 -19.45 -19.31
N ALA A 31 5.17 -18.73 -19.72
CA ALA A 31 4.63 -17.59 -19.02
C ALA A 31 3.12 -17.57 -19.25
N ASN A 32 2.33 -17.49 -18.19
CA ASN A 32 0.88 -17.44 -18.32
C ASN A 32 0.37 -16.02 -18.63
N ASP A 33 -0.94 -15.89 -18.92
CA ASP A 33 -1.56 -14.62 -19.31
C ASP A 33 -1.29 -13.52 -18.27
N ALA A 34 -1.34 -13.88 -16.98
CA ALA A 34 -1.11 -12.95 -15.88
C ALA A 34 0.35 -12.45 -15.84
N MET A 35 1.33 -13.32 -16.10
CA MET A 35 2.75 -12.92 -16.16
C MET A 35 3.07 -12.06 -17.37
N LEU A 36 2.55 -12.43 -18.54
CA LEU A 36 2.71 -11.64 -19.77
C LEU A 36 2.13 -10.23 -19.60
N LYS A 37 0.94 -10.12 -19.00
CA LYS A 37 0.35 -8.83 -18.63
C LYS A 37 1.18 -8.06 -17.61
N LEU A 38 1.72 -8.73 -16.60
CA LEU A 38 2.60 -8.10 -15.60
C LEU A 38 3.85 -7.52 -16.25
N TRP A 39 4.50 -8.27 -17.14
CA TRP A 39 5.67 -7.81 -17.90
C TRP A 39 5.33 -6.79 -18.99
N GLY A 40 4.06 -6.70 -19.40
CA GLY A 40 3.64 -5.88 -20.54
C GLY A 40 4.18 -6.43 -21.86
N ARG A 41 4.14 -7.76 -22.03
CA ARG A 41 4.72 -8.46 -23.17
C ARG A 41 3.74 -9.44 -23.80
N GLU A 42 3.95 -9.72 -25.08
CA GLU A 42 3.20 -10.72 -25.85
C GLU A 42 3.82 -12.12 -25.69
N PRO A 43 3.08 -13.20 -26.01
CA PRO A 43 3.60 -14.57 -25.95
C PRO A 43 4.85 -14.85 -26.81
N SER A 44 5.22 -13.95 -27.71
CA SER A 44 6.45 -14.06 -28.52
C SER A 44 7.75 -14.02 -27.72
N VAL A 45 7.68 -13.71 -26.42
CA VAL A 45 8.82 -13.76 -25.49
C VAL A 45 9.26 -15.16 -25.11
N ILE A 46 8.43 -16.17 -25.32
CA ILE A 46 8.81 -17.56 -25.08
C ILE A 46 10.03 -17.92 -25.94
N GLY A 47 11.03 -18.56 -25.33
CA GLY A 47 12.33 -18.88 -25.93
C GLY A 47 13.37 -17.76 -25.87
N GLN A 48 13.03 -16.58 -25.36
CA GLN A 48 13.97 -15.47 -25.16
C GLN A 48 14.57 -15.50 -23.76
N LYS A 49 15.77 -14.93 -23.56
CA LYS A 49 16.36 -14.80 -22.23
C LYS A 49 15.67 -13.69 -21.45
N LEU A 50 15.45 -13.91 -20.16
CA LEU A 50 14.80 -12.92 -19.30
C LEU A 50 15.51 -11.56 -19.31
N LEU A 51 16.84 -11.53 -19.28
CA LEU A 51 17.62 -10.29 -19.25
C LEU A 51 17.67 -9.58 -20.61
N ASP A 52 17.53 -10.33 -21.72
CA ASP A 52 17.40 -9.71 -23.05
C ASP A 52 16.02 -9.04 -23.18
N LEU A 53 14.98 -9.66 -22.58
CA LEU A 53 13.61 -9.14 -22.55
C LEU A 53 13.45 -7.94 -21.61
N MET A 54 14.07 -8.01 -20.44
CA MET A 54 13.95 -7.04 -19.35
C MET A 54 15.33 -6.61 -18.86
N PRO A 55 16.10 -5.87 -19.69
CA PRO A 55 17.46 -5.45 -19.34
C PRO A 55 17.51 -4.56 -18.11
N GLU A 56 16.42 -3.85 -17.79
CA GLU A 56 16.30 -3.06 -16.56
C GLU A 56 16.46 -3.88 -15.27
N LEU A 57 16.26 -5.20 -15.31
CA LEU A 57 16.45 -6.09 -14.17
C LEU A 57 17.94 -6.26 -13.80
N GLU A 58 18.88 -6.01 -14.72
CA GLU A 58 20.32 -6.16 -14.45
C GLU A 58 20.81 -5.24 -13.33
N SER A 59 20.21 -4.04 -13.25
CA SER A 59 20.52 -3.05 -12.21
C SER A 59 19.83 -3.32 -10.87
N GLN A 60 18.98 -4.34 -10.81
CA GLN A 60 18.12 -4.68 -9.68
C GLN A 60 18.64 -5.96 -9.00
N PRO A 61 18.20 -6.28 -7.76
CA PRO A 61 18.74 -7.42 -7.02
C PRO A 61 18.34 -8.79 -7.59
N TYR A 62 17.30 -8.86 -8.43
CA TYR A 62 16.68 -10.11 -8.87
C TYR A 62 17.62 -11.11 -9.56
N PRO A 63 18.50 -10.72 -10.50
CA PRO A 63 19.39 -11.68 -11.17
C PRO A 63 20.35 -12.36 -10.20
N LYS A 64 20.77 -11.66 -9.13
CA LYS A 64 21.61 -12.23 -8.08
C LYS A 64 20.81 -13.24 -7.24
N ILE A 65 19.61 -12.87 -6.81
CA ILE A 65 18.73 -13.74 -6.03
C ILE A 65 18.38 -15.01 -6.83
N ILE A 66 18.04 -14.87 -8.11
CA ILE A 66 17.76 -16.00 -9.00
C ILE A 66 18.95 -16.96 -9.06
N ARG A 67 20.17 -16.45 -9.24
CA ARG A 67 21.39 -17.28 -9.22
C ARG A 67 21.55 -18.02 -7.89
N GLU A 68 21.36 -17.34 -6.75
CA GLU A 68 21.45 -17.97 -5.43
C GLU A 68 20.40 -19.09 -5.25
N VAL A 69 19.19 -18.91 -5.76
CA VAL A 69 18.14 -19.94 -5.75
C VAL A 69 18.51 -21.12 -6.64
N LEU A 70 19.01 -20.87 -7.84
CA LEU A 70 19.45 -21.91 -8.77
C LEU A 70 20.64 -22.72 -8.23
N GLU A 71 21.61 -22.06 -7.59
CA GLU A 71 22.78 -22.72 -6.99
C GLU A 71 22.41 -23.51 -5.73
N THR A 72 21.65 -22.91 -4.82
CA THR A 72 21.38 -23.50 -3.50
C THR A 72 20.14 -24.38 -3.44
N GLY A 73 19.22 -24.23 -4.38
CA GLY A 73 17.89 -24.87 -4.37
C GLY A 73 16.97 -24.34 -3.27
N ARG A 74 17.38 -23.32 -2.50
CA ARG A 74 16.57 -22.76 -1.41
C ARG A 74 15.48 -21.86 -2.00
N PHE A 75 14.24 -22.11 -1.58
CA PHE A 75 13.10 -21.26 -1.88
C PHE A 75 13.36 -19.82 -1.43
N HIS A 76 13.10 -18.85 -2.31
CA HIS A 76 13.13 -17.42 -1.99
C HIS A 76 11.73 -16.82 -2.12
N HIS A 77 11.36 -15.95 -1.18
CA HIS A 77 10.12 -15.19 -1.23
C HIS A 77 10.32 -13.81 -0.61
N GLU A 78 9.72 -12.81 -1.23
CA GLU A 78 9.72 -11.42 -0.75
C GLU A 78 8.35 -10.79 -0.98
N THR A 79 7.94 -9.91 -0.08
CA THR A 79 6.68 -9.18 -0.15
C THR A 79 6.92 -7.67 -0.23
N GLY A 80 6.03 -6.94 -0.91
CA GLY A 80 6.15 -5.48 -1.02
C GLY A 80 7.34 -5.01 -1.85
N SER A 81 7.95 -5.87 -2.66
CA SER A 81 9.19 -5.53 -3.35
C SER A 81 8.93 -4.55 -4.48
N LYS A 82 9.76 -3.50 -4.56
CA LYS A 82 9.66 -2.45 -5.57
C LYS A 82 10.45 -2.87 -6.80
N VAL A 83 9.76 -3.10 -7.92
CA VAL A 83 10.37 -3.49 -9.20
C VAL A 83 10.21 -2.34 -10.18
N ILE A 84 11.26 -2.05 -10.93
CA ILE A 84 11.17 -1.18 -12.10
C ILE A 84 11.14 -2.09 -13.34
N ILE A 85 10.10 -1.97 -14.14
CA ILE A 85 9.92 -2.71 -15.40
C ILE A 85 9.58 -1.76 -16.53
N SER A 86 9.98 -2.10 -17.75
CA SER A 86 9.67 -1.30 -18.93
C SER A 86 8.37 -1.77 -19.59
N LYS A 87 7.30 -1.00 -19.46
CA LYS A 87 6.04 -1.21 -20.20
C LYS A 87 5.91 -0.19 -21.33
N ASP A 88 5.68 -0.67 -22.55
CA ASP A 88 5.57 0.17 -23.75
C ASP A 88 6.73 1.18 -23.93
N GLY A 89 7.95 0.75 -23.55
CA GLY A 89 9.16 1.56 -23.64
C GLY A 89 9.31 2.63 -22.54
N LYS A 90 8.44 2.65 -21.52
CA LYS A 90 8.53 3.54 -20.37
C LYS A 90 8.82 2.76 -19.09
N PRO A 91 9.74 3.24 -18.23
CA PRO A 91 9.96 2.62 -16.94
C PRO A 91 8.77 2.89 -16.03
N GLU A 92 8.18 1.82 -15.52
CA GLU A 92 7.12 1.83 -14.52
C GLU A 92 7.61 1.17 -13.24
N THR A 93 7.26 1.77 -12.11
CA THR A 93 7.49 1.16 -10.80
C THR A 93 6.24 0.39 -10.41
N ILE A 94 6.41 -0.90 -10.14
CA ILE A 94 5.38 -1.76 -9.58
C ILE A 94 5.81 -2.30 -8.21
N TYR A 95 4.84 -2.73 -7.42
CA TYR A 95 5.07 -3.45 -6.17
C TYR A 95 4.60 -4.88 -6.33
N VAL A 96 5.46 -5.84 -6.01
CA VAL A 96 5.15 -7.26 -6.16
C VAL A 96 5.49 -8.05 -4.92
N ASP A 97 4.61 -8.99 -4.59
CA ASP A 97 4.99 -10.15 -3.78
C ASP A 97 5.45 -11.23 -4.76
N TYR A 98 6.67 -11.74 -4.61
CA TYR A 98 7.22 -12.71 -5.55
C TYR A 98 7.89 -13.88 -4.84
N SER A 99 7.99 -15.00 -5.56
CA SER A 99 8.78 -16.14 -5.10
C SER A 99 9.50 -16.84 -6.24
N TYR A 100 10.63 -17.44 -5.89
CA TYR A 100 11.48 -18.22 -6.78
C TYR A 100 11.69 -19.60 -6.19
N THR A 101 11.37 -20.61 -6.99
CA THR A 101 11.55 -22.02 -6.64
C THR A 101 12.34 -22.71 -7.73
N ARG A 102 13.47 -23.34 -7.39
CA ARG A 102 14.18 -24.21 -8.33
C ARG A 102 13.39 -25.50 -8.50
N ILE A 103 13.20 -25.91 -9.75
CA ILE A 103 12.69 -27.22 -10.14
C ILE A 103 13.91 -28.00 -10.62
N ASP A 104 14.28 -29.02 -9.84
CA ASP A 104 15.38 -29.91 -10.19
C ASP A 104 14.99 -30.74 -11.41
N ALA A 105 15.87 -30.77 -12.40
CA ALA A 105 15.66 -31.53 -13.63
C ALA A 105 16.09 -33.00 -13.46
N GLU A 106 15.63 -33.85 -14.36
CA GLU A 106 16.14 -35.22 -14.48
C GLU A 106 17.56 -35.23 -15.06
N GLU A 107 18.26 -36.36 -14.94
CA GLU A 107 19.67 -36.48 -15.33
C GLU A 107 19.87 -36.13 -16.82
N GLY A 108 20.64 -35.08 -17.09
CA GLY A 108 20.92 -34.58 -18.45
C GLY A 108 20.08 -33.38 -18.90
N GLU A 109 19.07 -32.97 -18.13
CA GLU A 109 18.22 -31.81 -18.41
C GLU A 109 18.64 -30.59 -17.56
N PRO A 110 18.45 -29.35 -18.06
CA PRO A 110 18.74 -28.15 -17.29
C PRO A 110 17.69 -27.92 -16.21
N ASN A 111 18.12 -27.51 -15.01
CA ASN A 111 17.20 -27.07 -13.96
C ASN A 111 16.31 -25.92 -14.45
N ALA A 112 15.09 -25.88 -13.91
CA ALA A 112 14.13 -24.82 -14.17
C ALA A 112 13.93 -23.94 -12.93
N LEU A 113 13.42 -22.74 -13.16
CA LEU A 113 13.04 -21.78 -12.13
C LEU A 113 11.56 -21.44 -12.30
N LEU A 114 10.75 -21.77 -11.29
CA LEU A 114 9.39 -21.29 -11.17
C LEU A 114 9.40 -19.91 -10.52
N ILE A 115 8.78 -18.96 -11.21
CA ILE A 115 8.54 -17.60 -10.74
C ILE A 115 7.05 -17.45 -10.49
N LEU A 116 6.68 -17.04 -9.29
CA LEU A 116 5.36 -16.50 -8.99
C LEU A 116 5.48 -15.02 -8.66
N ALA A 117 4.57 -14.22 -9.18
CA ALA A 117 4.46 -12.81 -8.86
C ALA A 117 3.00 -12.43 -8.64
N ASN A 118 2.76 -11.59 -7.64
CA ASN A 118 1.47 -10.99 -7.37
C ASN A 118 1.63 -9.48 -7.36
N ASP A 119 1.01 -8.81 -8.33
CA ASP A 119 1.04 -7.35 -8.42
C ASP A 119 0.15 -6.75 -7.32
N ILE A 120 0.78 -6.06 -6.39
CA ILE A 120 0.14 -5.38 -5.27
C ILE A 120 0.22 -3.86 -5.43
N SER A 121 0.54 -3.36 -6.63
CA SER A 121 0.73 -1.93 -6.90
C SER A 121 -0.50 -1.11 -6.53
N GLU A 122 -1.70 -1.54 -6.92
CA GLU A 122 -2.94 -0.83 -6.57
C GLU A 122 -3.12 -0.72 -5.04
N ARG A 123 -2.81 -1.80 -4.31
CA ARG A 123 -2.90 -1.83 -2.84
C ARG A 123 -1.90 -0.86 -2.20
N GLU A 124 -0.64 -0.91 -2.63
CA GLU A 124 0.40 -0.02 -2.09
C GLU A 124 0.17 1.44 -2.48
N MET A 125 -0.30 1.72 -3.70
CA MET A 125 -0.66 3.07 -4.13
C MET A 125 -1.82 3.63 -3.31
N ALA A 126 -2.88 2.85 -3.09
CA ALA A 126 -4.02 3.26 -2.26
C ALA A 126 -3.61 3.53 -0.81
N LYS A 127 -2.75 2.67 -0.25
CA LYS A 127 -2.19 2.85 1.09
C LYS A 127 -1.36 4.14 1.18
N ASN A 128 -0.44 4.35 0.24
CA ASN A 128 0.41 5.55 0.20
C ASN A 128 -0.42 6.84 0.07
N ALA A 129 -1.45 6.84 -0.78
CA ALA A 129 -2.36 7.98 -0.94
C ALA A 129 -3.13 8.29 0.34
N LEU A 130 -3.59 7.27 1.07
CA LEU A 130 -4.26 7.44 2.37
C LEU A 130 -3.29 8.03 3.41
N GLU A 131 -2.07 7.48 3.51
CA GLU A 131 -1.05 7.97 4.43
C GLU A 131 -0.59 9.40 4.11
N GLU A 132 -0.53 9.77 2.84
CA GLU A 132 -0.25 11.14 2.42
C GLU A 132 -1.39 12.10 2.77
N SER A 133 -2.64 11.70 2.52
CA SER A 133 -3.82 12.49 2.90
C SER A 133 -3.88 12.77 4.40
N ASP A 134 -3.63 11.74 5.22
CA ASP A 134 -3.62 11.87 6.68
C ASP A 134 -2.47 12.77 7.17
N ARG A 135 -1.27 12.65 6.59
CA ARG A 135 -0.14 13.55 6.85
C ARG A 135 -0.46 15.00 6.48
N ASN A 136 -1.08 15.22 5.33
CA ASN A 136 -1.48 16.55 4.87
C ASN A 136 -2.51 17.17 5.82
N LEU A 137 -3.55 16.42 6.21
CA LEU A 137 -4.55 16.87 7.17
C LEU A 137 -3.92 17.23 8.53
N ARG A 138 -3.01 16.38 9.04
CA ARG A 138 -2.28 16.66 10.28
C ARG A 138 -1.47 17.95 10.16
N SER A 139 -0.72 18.12 9.07
CA SER A 139 0.10 19.32 8.83
C SER A 139 -0.75 20.61 8.81
N LEU A 140 -1.91 20.58 8.13
CA LEU A 140 -2.84 21.71 8.09
C LEU A 140 -3.37 22.09 9.47
N ILE A 141 -3.75 21.12 10.30
CA ILE A 141 -4.26 21.38 11.65
C ILE A 141 -3.14 21.91 12.56
N MET A 142 -1.96 21.29 12.52
CA MET A 142 -0.82 21.68 13.35
C MET A 142 -0.32 23.10 13.06
N SER A 143 -0.38 23.53 11.80
CA SER A 143 0.04 24.88 11.38
C SER A 143 -1.07 25.93 11.48
N ALA A 144 -2.31 25.55 11.83
CA ALA A 144 -3.41 26.49 11.93
C ALA A 144 -3.21 27.48 13.09
N PRO A 145 -3.33 28.81 12.86
CA PRO A 145 -3.17 29.83 13.90
C PRO A 145 -4.40 29.96 14.81
N VAL A 146 -5.25 28.94 14.85
CA VAL A 146 -6.47 28.88 15.67
C VAL A 146 -6.40 27.65 16.57
N PRO A 147 -6.80 27.74 17.85
CA PRO A 147 -6.86 26.59 18.74
C PRO A 147 -7.71 25.45 18.16
N MET A 148 -7.10 24.32 17.83
CA MET A 148 -7.78 23.13 17.32
C MET A 148 -7.32 21.85 18.02
N CYS A 149 -8.29 20.99 18.34
CA CYS A 149 -8.05 19.62 18.80
C CYS A 149 -9.00 18.66 18.08
N VAL A 150 -8.49 17.51 17.66
CA VAL A 150 -9.27 16.43 17.05
C VAL A 150 -9.29 15.24 17.99
N PHE A 151 -10.49 14.83 18.38
CA PHE A 151 -10.75 13.61 19.15
C PHE A 151 -11.33 12.54 18.22
N LYS A 152 -10.82 11.31 18.27
CA LYS A 152 -11.35 10.17 17.49
C LYS A 152 -11.74 8.97 18.36
N GLY A 153 -12.65 8.17 17.82
CA GLY A 153 -13.15 6.95 18.44
C GLY A 153 -14.15 7.20 19.58
N GLU A 154 -14.78 6.13 20.05
CA GLU A 154 -15.80 6.19 21.11
C GLU A 154 -15.23 6.65 22.46
N GLU A 155 -13.95 6.36 22.71
CA GLU A 155 -13.22 6.84 23.90
C GLU A 155 -12.79 8.30 23.79
N LEU A 156 -13.02 8.96 22.64
CA LEU A 156 -12.65 10.36 22.38
C LEU A 156 -11.20 10.66 22.74
N LYS A 157 -10.28 9.86 22.20
CA LYS A 157 -8.84 10.09 22.39
C LYS A 157 -8.39 11.27 21.54
N ALA A 158 -7.67 12.21 22.14
CA ALA A 158 -7.04 13.30 21.41
C ALA A 158 -6.00 12.72 20.45
N GLU A 159 -6.22 12.90 19.15
CA GLU A 159 -5.31 12.43 18.10
C GLU A 159 -4.42 13.54 17.58
N ILE A 160 -4.96 14.76 17.48
CA ILE A 160 -4.25 15.94 17.00
C ILE A 160 -4.57 17.09 17.93
N VAL A 161 -3.55 17.78 18.44
CA VAL A 161 -3.68 19.01 19.21
C VAL A 161 -2.62 19.97 18.69
N ASN A 162 -3.05 21.09 18.12
CA ASN A 162 -2.10 22.08 17.62
C ASN A 162 -1.55 22.99 18.73
N GLU A 163 -0.48 23.71 18.44
CA GLU A 163 0.20 24.58 19.42
C GLU A 163 -0.75 25.63 19.99
N SER A 164 -1.56 26.27 19.13
CA SER A 164 -2.58 27.24 19.52
C SER A 164 -3.55 26.70 20.59
N MET A 165 -3.94 25.42 20.52
CA MET A 165 -4.81 24.80 21.53
C MET A 165 -4.07 24.51 22.82
N LEU A 166 -2.81 24.07 22.75
CA LEU A 166 -1.99 23.85 23.94
C LEU A 166 -1.81 25.16 24.72
N ASP A 167 -1.53 26.27 24.03
CA ASP A 167 -1.39 27.59 24.65
C ASP A 167 -2.71 28.04 25.29
N LEU A 168 -3.84 27.85 24.59
CA LEU A 168 -5.17 28.16 25.11
C LEU A 168 -5.48 27.38 26.40
N TRP A 169 -5.15 26.09 26.45
CA TRP A 169 -5.42 25.23 27.62
C TRP A 169 -4.43 25.43 28.78
N GLN A 170 -3.20 25.88 28.51
CA GLN A 170 -2.28 26.28 29.58
C GLN A 170 -2.88 27.42 30.42
N ASP A 171 -3.49 28.39 29.75
CA ASP A 171 -4.16 29.53 30.39
C ASP A 171 -5.53 29.15 30.98
N ASN A 172 -6.15 28.04 30.54
CA ASN A 172 -7.53 27.70 30.85
C ASN A 172 -7.77 26.19 30.97
N LYS A 173 -7.74 25.64 32.19
CA LYS A 173 -7.89 24.20 32.47
C LYS A 173 -9.35 23.72 32.56
N SER A 174 -10.26 24.26 31.76
CA SER A 174 -11.69 23.92 31.80
C SER A 174 -12.17 23.35 30.48
N LEU A 175 -11.74 22.14 30.14
CA LEU A 175 -12.35 21.37 29.06
C LEU A 175 -13.56 20.58 29.59
N ARG A 176 -14.72 20.70 28.96
CA ARG A 176 -15.89 19.87 29.29
C ARG A 176 -15.90 18.58 28.47
N THR A 177 -15.54 17.47 29.12
CA THR A 177 -15.63 16.13 28.52
C THR A 177 -17.06 15.71 28.18
N ASP A 178 -18.06 16.24 28.89
CA ASP A 178 -19.47 15.90 28.65
C ASP A 178 -19.98 16.46 27.32
N ALA A 179 -19.51 17.64 26.91
CA ALA A 179 -19.84 18.25 25.63
C ALA A 179 -19.32 17.40 24.45
N LEU A 180 -18.08 16.88 24.56
CA LEU A 180 -17.51 15.96 23.56
C LEU A 180 -18.38 14.71 23.38
N LYS A 181 -18.79 14.08 24.48
CA LYS A 181 -19.66 12.90 24.45
C LYS A 181 -21.03 13.23 23.85
N HIS A 182 -21.61 14.36 24.23
CA HIS A 182 -22.91 14.79 23.68
C HIS A 182 -22.86 14.96 22.15
N VAL A 183 -21.83 15.66 21.63
CA VAL A 183 -21.66 15.84 20.18
C VAL A 183 -21.40 14.51 19.47
N PHE A 184 -20.60 13.62 20.07
CA PHE A 184 -20.30 12.32 19.47
C PHE A 184 -21.57 11.48 19.27
N HIS A 185 -22.42 11.36 20.30
CA HIS A 185 -23.62 10.52 20.25
C HIS A 185 -24.75 11.14 19.43
N ASN A 186 -24.96 12.46 19.53
CA ASN A 186 -26.06 13.13 18.86
C ASN A 186 -25.72 13.58 17.44
N GLY A 187 -24.42 13.69 17.11
CA GLY A 187 -23.97 14.13 15.80
C GLY A 187 -24.37 15.57 15.46
N LEU A 188 -24.55 16.43 16.46
CA LEU A 188 -24.92 17.83 16.30
C LEU A 188 -23.82 18.73 16.84
N THR A 189 -23.48 19.77 16.09
CA THR A 189 -22.52 20.79 16.53
C THR A 189 -23.03 21.45 17.82
N TYR A 190 -22.14 21.62 18.78
CA TYR A 190 -22.41 22.30 20.04
C TYR A 190 -21.41 23.43 20.24
N THR A 191 -21.86 24.55 20.78
CA THR A 191 -20.99 25.68 21.11
C THR A 191 -21.28 26.14 22.53
N GLU A 192 -20.24 26.54 23.25
CA GLU A 192 -20.36 27.08 24.60
C GLU A 192 -19.28 28.13 24.84
N ASN A 193 -19.61 29.14 25.64
CA ASN A 193 -18.66 30.15 26.08
C ASN A 193 -18.21 29.81 27.50
N ILE A 194 -16.91 29.60 27.69
CA ILE A 194 -16.29 29.36 28.98
C ILE A 194 -15.12 30.32 29.13
N ASN A 195 -15.14 31.15 30.16
CA ASN A 195 -14.04 32.09 30.48
C ASN A 195 -13.61 32.95 29.27
N HIS A 196 -14.57 33.55 28.56
CA HIS A 196 -14.33 34.39 27.36
C HIS A 196 -13.77 33.63 26.15
N ILE A 197 -13.85 32.30 26.15
CA ILE A 197 -13.50 31.47 25.01
C ILE A 197 -14.77 30.80 24.49
N LEU A 198 -15.07 31.02 23.22
CA LEU A 198 -16.10 30.27 22.51
C LEU A 198 -15.50 28.95 22.02
N TYR A 199 -15.91 27.86 22.65
CA TYR A 199 -15.59 26.50 22.20
C TYR A 199 -16.65 26.03 21.22
N SER A 200 -16.24 25.51 20.07
CA SER A 200 -17.09 24.86 19.08
C SER A 200 -16.69 23.40 18.95
N TYR A 201 -17.66 22.51 19.19
CA TYR A 201 -17.55 21.07 19.12
C TYR A 201 -18.31 20.59 17.90
N THR A 202 -17.59 20.15 16.86
CA THR A 202 -18.16 19.76 15.57
C THR A 202 -17.96 18.25 15.34
N PRO A 203 -19.02 17.49 15.01
CA PRO A 203 -18.88 16.05 14.78
C PRO A 203 -18.09 15.76 13.51
N LEU A 204 -17.13 14.84 13.59
CA LEU A 204 -16.49 14.24 12.42
C LEU A 204 -17.29 13.03 11.98
N ARG A 205 -17.61 12.96 10.68
CA ARG A 205 -18.36 11.85 10.09
C ARG A 205 -17.46 10.96 9.25
N ASP A 206 -17.71 9.67 9.31
CA ASP A 206 -17.12 8.72 8.36
C ASP A 206 -17.88 8.75 7.01
N GLY A 207 -17.43 7.92 6.07
CA GLY A 207 -18.05 7.79 4.75
C GLY A 207 -19.49 7.26 4.76
N LEU A 208 -19.98 6.75 5.90
CA LEU A 208 -21.35 6.28 6.10
C LEU A 208 -22.21 7.32 6.84
N GLY A 209 -21.65 8.48 7.18
CA GLY A 209 -22.33 9.55 7.91
C GLY A 209 -22.39 9.36 9.42
N LYS A 210 -21.81 8.28 9.97
CA LYS A 210 -21.75 8.03 11.42
C LYS A 210 -20.68 8.93 12.03
N THR A 211 -20.97 9.48 13.22
CA THR A 211 -19.97 10.23 13.97
C THR A 211 -18.83 9.31 14.40
N CYS A 212 -17.60 9.65 14.00
CA CYS A 212 -16.37 8.91 14.29
C CYS A 212 -15.38 9.70 15.15
N GLY A 213 -15.67 10.97 15.43
CA GLY A 213 -14.86 11.84 16.26
C GLY A 213 -15.50 13.22 16.46
N VAL A 214 -14.78 14.11 17.11
CA VAL A 214 -15.19 15.50 17.35
C VAL A 214 -13.99 16.42 17.13
N VAL A 215 -14.17 17.48 16.34
CA VAL A 215 -13.24 18.61 16.27
C VAL A 215 -13.66 19.63 17.30
N LEU A 216 -12.72 20.05 18.13
CA LEU A 216 -12.86 21.16 19.05
C LEU A 216 -12.05 22.34 18.52
N ILE A 217 -12.71 23.48 18.35
CA ILE A 217 -12.09 24.75 17.99
C ILE A 217 -12.34 25.73 19.13
N GLY A 218 -11.31 26.41 19.61
CA GLY A 218 -11.43 27.50 20.57
C GLY A 218 -11.24 28.84 19.88
N ASN A 219 -12.10 29.82 20.17
CA ASN A 219 -11.92 31.20 19.74
C ASN A 219 -11.97 32.13 20.95
N ARG A 220 -10.94 32.96 21.13
CA ARG A 220 -10.96 34.01 22.16
C ARG A 220 -11.93 35.09 21.69
N LEU A 221 -12.91 35.42 22.52
CA LEU A 221 -13.81 36.52 22.25
C LEU A 221 -13.10 37.81 22.67
N ASP A 222 -12.81 38.68 21.71
CA ASP A 222 -12.32 40.03 22.01
C ASP A 222 -13.42 40.79 22.78
N ASN A 223 -13.04 41.45 23.88
CA ASN A 223 -13.92 42.33 24.65
C ASN A 223 -14.24 43.62 23.88
#